data_AF-A0A2R4JSG6-F1
#
_entry.id   AF-A0A2R4JSG6-F1
#
_cell.length_a   1.000
_cell.length_b   1.000
_cell.length_c   1.000
_cell.angle_alpha   90.00
_cell.angle_beta   90.00
_cell.angle_gamma   90.00
#
_symmetry.space_group_name_H-M   'P 1'
#
loop_
_entity.id
_entity.type
_entity.pdbx_description
1 polymer ?
#
loop_
_entity_poly.entity_id
_entity_poly.type
_entity_poly.pdbx_seq_one_letter_code
_entity_poly.pdbx_strand_id
1 'polypeptide(L)'
;MPPPWQTVTMPEEDLETVQRELATTRAQRDELRRELGDLRAWLCIKLGIGRDDPSRDEVTSLCVATDAEILGEVQRLQDELATFTSTEEAEERRWSGIDALIMENRRIHAIQAIRTEFGTSLRLAVDLLNERYTRLRRRRPDRFSESADTYWDGFHSF
;
A
#
# COMPACT_ATOMS: atom_id res chain seq x y z
N MET A 1 -53.75 20.50 51.73
CA MET A 1 -53.66 20.13 50.31
C MET A 1 -52.90 21.23 49.59
N PRO A 2 -51.72 20.97 48.99
CA PRO A 2 -50.98 21.98 48.22
C PRO A 2 -51.48 22.06 46.76
N PRO A 3 -51.25 23.16 46.03
CA PRO A 3 -51.91 23.44 44.74
C PRO A 3 -51.19 22.82 43.51
N PRO A 4 -51.89 22.66 42.37
CA PRO A 4 -51.52 21.77 41.26
C PRO A 4 -50.59 22.38 40.18
N TRP A 5 -49.85 23.44 40.48
CA TRP A 5 -48.95 24.09 39.51
C TRP A 5 -47.56 24.27 40.12
N GLN A 6 -46.85 23.19 40.43
CA GLN A 6 -45.40 23.30 40.44
C GLN A 6 -44.96 23.41 38.98
N THR A 7 -44.93 24.64 38.46
CA THR A 7 -44.07 24.99 37.35
C THR A 7 -42.67 24.59 37.78
N VAL A 8 -42.14 23.52 37.19
CA VAL A 8 -40.71 23.22 37.22
C VAL A 8 -40.05 24.34 36.43
N THR A 9 -39.89 25.50 37.05
CA THR A 9 -39.00 26.55 36.59
C THR A 9 -37.61 25.98 36.76
N MET A 10 -37.01 25.53 35.65
CA MET A 10 -35.58 25.29 35.61
C MET A 10 -34.91 26.57 36.11
N PRO A 11 -34.10 26.50 37.17
CA PRO A 11 -33.38 27.68 37.66
C PRO A 11 -32.53 28.24 36.51
N GLU A 12 -32.45 29.56 36.46
CA GLU A 12 -31.75 30.32 35.42
C GLU A 12 -30.28 29.85 35.27
N GLU A 13 -29.67 29.40 36.38
CA GLU A 13 -28.35 28.76 36.44
C GLU A 13 -28.24 27.46 35.64
N ASP A 14 -29.31 26.66 35.58
CA ASP A 14 -29.34 25.43 34.78
C ASP A 14 -29.51 25.75 33.29
N LEU A 15 -30.25 26.81 32.94
CA LEU A 15 -30.41 27.27 31.56
C LEU A 15 -29.11 27.82 30.99
N GLU A 16 -28.36 28.63 31.75
CA GLU A 16 -27.04 29.10 31.34
C GLU A 16 -26.04 27.96 31.19
N THR A 17 -26.14 26.94 32.05
CA THR A 17 -25.28 25.75 31.98
C THR A 17 -25.55 24.94 30.72
N VAL A 18 -26.82 24.69 30.41
CA VAL A 18 -27.22 24.03 29.16
C VAL A 18 -26.81 24.85 27.93
N GLN A 19 -26.92 26.18 27.98
CA GLN A 19 -26.48 27.05 26.87
C GLN A 19 -24.96 27.01 26.66
N ARG A 20 -24.17 27.00 27.75
CA ARG A 20 -22.71 26.83 27.69
C ARG A 20 -22.33 25.47 27.11
N GLU A 21 -22.95 24.39 27.56
CA GLU A 21 -22.73 23.04 27.04
C GLU A 21 -23.09 22.90 25.55
N LEU A 22 -24.18 23.56 25.13
CA LEU A 22 -24.61 23.52 23.75
C LEU A 22 -23.68 24.35 22.84
N ALA A 23 -23.14 25.46 23.35
CA ALA A 23 -22.12 26.24 22.66
C ALA A 23 -20.79 25.46 22.51
N THR A 24 -20.33 24.77 23.56
CA THR A 24 -19.12 23.93 23.49
C THR A 24 -19.30 22.76 22.52
N THR A 25 -20.46 22.10 22.54
CA THR A 25 -20.77 21.00 21.62
C THR A 25 -20.78 21.47 20.15
N ARG A 26 -21.32 22.67 19.88
CA ARG A 26 -21.29 23.27 18.53
C ARG A 26 -19.87 23.59 18.08
N ALA A 27 -19.05 24.17 18.96
CA ALA A 27 -17.65 24.46 18.66
C ALA A 27 -16.86 23.19 18.34
N GLN A 28 -17.04 22.12 19.13
CA GLN A 28 -16.43 20.81 18.88
C GLN A 28 -16.85 20.22 17.53
N ARG A 29 -18.15 20.27 17.22
CA ARG A 29 -18.66 19.80 15.91
C ARG A 29 -18.04 20.57 14.76
N ASP A 30 -17.91 21.89 14.89
CA ASP A 30 -17.37 22.74 13.83
C ASP A 30 -15.86 22.56 13.67
N GLU A 31 -15.13 22.22 14.75
CA GLU A 31 -13.74 21.77 14.70
C GLU A 31 -13.60 20.47 13.91
N LEU A 32 -14.34 19.43 14.29
CA LEU A 32 -14.32 18.13 13.61
C LEU A 32 -14.67 18.24 12.12
N ARG A 33 -15.61 19.13 11.77
CA ARG A 33 -15.96 19.40 10.36
C ARG A 33 -14.82 20.01 9.57
N ARG A 34 -14.01 20.88 10.20
CA ARG A 34 -12.81 21.46 9.57
C ARG A 34 -11.73 20.40 9.38
N GLU A 35 -11.40 19.65 10.43
CA GLU A 35 -10.43 18.55 10.35
C GLU A 35 -10.80 17.51 9.28
N LEU A 36 -12.08 17.15 9.21
CA LEU A 36 -12.58 16.20 8.21
C LEU A 36 -12.49 16.77 6.79
N GLY A 37 -12.75 18.08 6.63
CA GLY A 37 -12.55 18.78 5.36
C GLY A 37 -11.09 18.76 4.91
N ASP A 38 -10.16 19.05 5.82
CA ASP A 38 -8.72 19.04 5.55
C ASP A 38 -8.22 17.64 5.18
N LEU A 39 -8.68 16.61 5.90
CA LEU A 39 -8.34 15.22 5.59
C LEU A 39 -8.84 14.79 4.21
N ARG A 40 -10.08 15.15 3.85
CA ARG A 40 -10.63 14.86 2.52
C ARG A 40 -9.83 15.55 1.43
N ALA A 41 -9.50 16.82 1.60
CA ALA A 41 -8.68 17.56 0.65
C ALA A 41 -7.31 16.91 0.48
N TRP A 42 -6.67 16.51 1.58
CA TRP A 42 -5.39 15.80 1.54
C TRP A 42 -5.50 14.45 0.80
N LEU A 43 -6.53 13.65 1.09
CA LEU A 43 -6.76 12.37 0.42
C LEU A 43 -7.00 12.55 -1.09
N CYS A 44 -7.80 13.53 -1.49
CA CYS A 44 -8.04 13.84 -2.91
C CYS A 44 -6.72 14.13 -3.64
N ILE A 45 -5.85 14.96 -3.05
CA ILE A 45 -4.53 15.28 -3.62
C ILE A 45 -3.65 14.03 -3.72
N LYS A 46 -3.60 13.22 -2.65
CA LYS A 46 -2.74 12.02 -2.62
C LYS A 46 -3.18 10.91 -3.56
N LEU A 47 -4.50 10.75 -3.71
CA LEU A 47 -5.08 9.74 -4.57
C LEU A 47 -5.25 10.25 -6.02
N GLY A 48 -4.99 11.53 -6.28
CA GLY A 48 -5.22 12.14 -7.61
C GLY A 48 -6.69 12.17 -8.01
N ILE A 49 -7.60 12.15 -7.03
CA ILE A 49 -9.05 12.15 -7.26
C ILE A 49 -9.52 13.59 -7.26
N GLY A 50 -9.82 14.10 -8.44
CA GLY A 50 -10.31 15.44 -8.67
C GLY A 50 -10.33 15.68 -10.17
N ARG A 51 -11.50 15.84 -10.75
CA ARG A 51 -11.64 16.08 -12.19
C ARG A 51 -10.96 17.42 -12.53
N ASP A 52 -9.82 17.37 -13.21
CA ASP A 52 -9.53 18.36 -14.24
C ASP A 52 -10.52 18.10 -15.37
N ASP A 53 -11.68 18.74 -15.31
CA ASP A 53 -12.54 18.88 -16.49
C ASP A 53 -12.12 20.20 -17.17
N PRO A 54 -11.29 20.17 -18.23
CA PRO A 54 -10.85 21.39 -18.92
C PRO A 54 -11.96 22.05 -19.73
N SER A 55 -13.22 21.56 -19.66
CA SER A 55 -14.29 21.98 -20.55
C SER A 55 -15.28 23.02 -19.97
N ARG A 56 -15.05 23.53 -18.74
CA ARG A 56 -15.85 24.64 -18.19
C ARG A 56 -14.99 25.75 -17.61
N ASP A 57 -14.72 26.74 -18.47
CA ASP A 57 -14.63 28.13 -18.04
C ASP A 57 -15.96 28.49 -17.37
N GLU A 58 -16.02 28.45 -16.04
CA GLU A 58 -16.85 29.29 -15.16
C GLU A 58 -16.77 28.75 -13.73
N VAL A 59 -15.97 29.45 -12.91
CA VAL A 59 -15.92 29.38 -11.44
C VAL A 59 -15.61 27.98 -10.90
N THR A 60 -14.32 27.78 -10.59
CA THR A 60 -13.68 26.59 -10.02
C THR A 60 -14.36 26.09 -8.74
N SER A 61 -15.48 25.39 -8.88
CA SER A 61 -16.04 24.59 -7.81
C SER A 61 -15.26 23.28 -7.79
N LEU A 62 -14.14 23.27 -7.05
CA LEU A 62 -13.46 22.04 -6.67
C LEU A 62 -14.49 21.17 -5.92
N CYS A 63 -15.14 20.25 -6.62
CA CYS A 63 -15.91 19.19 -5.97
C CYS A 63 -14.90 18.33 -5.21
N VAL A 64 -14.79 18.56 -3.89
CA VAL A 64 -14.10 17.65 -2.99
C VAL A 64 -14.76 16.29 -3.15
N ALA A 65 -13.98 15.28 -3.51
CA ALA A 65 -14.48 13.93 -3.73
C ALA A 65 -15.28 13.47 -2.50
N THR A 66 -16.38 12.78 -2.77
CA THR A 66 -17.21 12.16 -1.72
C THR A 66 -16.42 11.05 -1.03
N ASP A 67 -16.80 10.70 0.20
CA ASP A 67 -16.18 9.57 0.91
C ASP A 67 -16.26 8.27 0.10
N ALA A 68 -17.35 8.08 -0.64
CA ALA A 68 -17.52 6.91 -1.50
C ALA A 68 -16.49 6.87 -2.64
N GLU A 69 -16.17 8.01 -3.24
CA GLU A 69 -15.14 8.13 -4.29
C GLU A 69 -13.74 7.89 -3.70
N ILE A 70 -13.44 8.48 -2.54
CA ILE A 70 -12.17 8.28 -1.84
C ILE A 70 -11.98 6.79 -1.49
N LEU A 71 -12.98 6.16 -0.88
CA LEU A 71 -12.94 4.74 -0.51
C LEU A 71 -12.85 3.84 -1.74
N GLY A 72 -13.56 4.17 -2.83
CA GLY A 72 -13.51 3.43 -4.09
C GLY A 72 -12.10 3.41 -4.68
N GLU A 73 -11.40 4.54 -4.65
CA GLU A 73 -10.03 4.62 -5.16
C GLU A 73 -9.01 3.92 -4.26
N VAL A 74 -9.18 4.02 -2.94
CA VAL A 74 -8.36 3.24 -1.99
C VAL A 74 -8.53 1.75 -2.25
N GLN A 75 -9.77 1.28 -2.46
CA GLN A 75 -10.03 -0.12 -2.79
C GLN A 75 -9.38 -0.51 -4.13
N ARG A 76 -9.49 0.33 -5.16
CA ARG A 76 -8.84 0.12 -6.47
C ARG A 76 -7.33 -0.09 -6.32
N LEU A 77 -6.68 0.78 -5.55
CA LEU A 77 -5.24 0.68 -5.29
C LEU A 77 -4.88 -0.58 -4.48
N GLN A 78 -5.72 -0.96 -3.52
CA GLN A 78 -5.53 -2.20 -2.76
C GLN A 78 -5.63 -3.44 -3.66
N ASP A 79 -6.60 -3.48 -4.58
CA ASP A 79 -6.77 -4.58 -5.53
C ASP A 79 -5.61 -4.66 -6.53
N GLU A 80 -5.13 -3.50 -6.98
CA GLU A 80 -3.94 -3.38 -7.84
C GLU A 80 -2.69 -3.91 -7.12
N LEU A 81 -2.46 -3.48 -5.87
CA LEU A 81 -1.37 -3.99 -5.04
C LEU A 81 -1.48 -5.49 -4.79
N ALA A 82 -2.68 -5.99 -4.47
CA ALA A 82 -2.90 -7.42 -4.26
C ALA A 82 -2.56 -8.24 -5.52
N THR A 83 -2.87 -7.70 -6.69
CA THR A 83 -2.49 -8.31 -7.98
C THR A 83 -0.97 -8.33 -8.13
N PHE A 84 -0.29 -7.20 -7.90
CA PHE A 84 1.18 -7.13 -7.97
C PHE A 84 1.86 -8.08 -6.97
N THR A 85 1.43 -8.10 -5.71
CA THR A 85 1.98 -9.00 -4.70
C THR A 85 1.76 -10.45 -5.07
N SER A 86 0.58 -10.81 -5.58
CA SER A 86 0.30 -12.17 -6.04
C SER A 86 1.22 -12.59 -7.20
N THR A 87 1.52 -11.67 -8.13
CA THR A 87 2.47 -11.94 -9.23
C THR A 87 3.89 -12.12 -8.73
N GLU A 88 4.35 -11.29 -7.79
CA GLU A 88 5.69 -11.41 -7.19
C GLU A 88 5.83 -12.73 -6.41
N GLU A 89 4.83 -13.10 -5.62
CA GLU A 89 4.80 -14.38 -4.91
C GLU A 89 4.78 -15.58 -5.86
N ALA A 90 4.05 -15.47 -6.98
CA ALA A 90 4.04 -16.50 -8.01
C ALA A 90 5.41 -16.65 -8.67
N GLU A 91 6.08 -15.54 -8.98
CA GLU A 91 7.44 -15.57 -9.49
C GLU A 91 8.41 -16.18 -8.48
N GLU A 92 8.34 -15.78 -7.21
CA GLU A 92 9.19 -16.31 -6.15
C GLU A 92 8.97 -17.81 -5.92
N ARG A 93 7.73 -18.30 -6.03
CA ARG A 93 7.43 -19.74 -5.99
C ARG A 93 8.12 -20.51 -7.12
N ARG A 94 8.14 -19.97 -8.33
CA ARG A 94 8.84 -20.59 -9.49
C ARG A 94 10.35 -20.63 -9.28
N TRP A 95 10.91 -19.60 -8.64
CA TRP A 95 12.34 -19.54 -8.32
C TRP A 95 12.76 -20.43 -7.15
N SER A 96 11.87 -20.76 -6.20
CA SER A 96 12.23 -21.43 -4.94
C SER A 96 13.07 -22.72 -5.12
N GLY A 97 12.69 -23.59 -6.06
CA GLY A 97 13.44 -24.82 -6.34
C GLY A 97 14.80 -24.55 -7.00
N ILE A 98 14.85 -23.52 -7.87
CA ILE A 98 16.08 -23.10 -8.55
C ILE A 98 17.04 -22.47 -7.55
N ASP A 99 16.54 -21.63 -6.63
CA ASP A 99 17.33 -20.99 -5.58
C ASP A 99 18.06 -22.00 -4.70
N ALA A 100 17.41 -23.11 -4.35
CA ALA A 100 18.04 -24.20 -3.61
C ALA A 100 19.23 -24.78 -4.40
N LEU A 101 19.06 -25.04 -5.69
CA LEU A 101 20.14 -25.51 -6.57
C LEU A 101 21.29 -24.49 -6.68
N ILE A 102 20.97 -23.19 -6.72
CA ILE A 102 21.95 -22.11 -6.73
C ILE A 102 22.78 -22.13 -5.45
N MET A 103 22.12 -22.18 -4.28
CA MET A 103 22.78 -22.19 -2.97
C MET A 103 23.58 -23.46 -2.71
N GLU A 104 23.15 -24.61 -3.23
CA GLU A 104 23.86 -25.90 -3.15
C GLU A 104 25.00 -26.04 -4.17
N ASN A 105 25.36 -24.97 -4.90
CA ASN A 105 26.40 -24.97 -5.94
C ASN A 105 26.14 -25.95 -7.10
N ARG A 106 24.86 -26.31 -7.36
CA ARG A 106 24.44 -27.21 -8.44
C ARG A 106 24.16 -26.44 -9.73
N ARG A 107 25.13 -25.63 -10.18
CA ARG A 107 25.02 -24.63 -11.29
C ARG A 107 24.40 -25.19 -12.57
N ILE A 108 24.86 -26.36 -13.05
CA ILE A 108 24.35 -26.98 -14.29
C ILE A 108 22.87 -27.36 -14.14
N HIS A 109 22.47 -27.89 -12.98
CA HIS A 109 21.08 -28.25 -12.71
C HIS A 109 20.20 -27.01 -12.58
N ALA A 110 20.70 -25.94 -11.95
CA ALA A 110 20.00 -24.66 -11.88
C ALA A 110 19.71 -24.09 -13.28
N ILE A 111 20.67 -24.15 -14.20
CA ILE A 111 20.46 -23.71 -15.60
C ILE A 111 19.43 -24.58 -16.31
N GLN A 112 19.49 -25.90 -16.16
CA GLN A 112 18.49 -26.80 -16.74
C GLN A 112 17.09 -26.53 -16.20
N ALA A 113 16.97 -26.25 -14.90
CA ALA A 113 15.72 -25.88 -14.26
C ALA A 113 15.20 -24.53 -14.78
N ILE A 114 16.06 -23.50 -14.90
CA ILE A 114 15.70 -22.20 -15.49
C ILE A 114 15.19 -22.36 -16.92
N ARG A 115 15.88 -23.15 -17.75
CA ARG A 115 15.44 -23.39 -19.13
C ARG A 115 14.09 -24.09 -19.22
N THR A 116 13.85 -25.05 -18.32
CA THR A 116 12.57 -25.78 -18.25
C THR A 116 11.45 -24.86 -17.76
N GLU A 117 11.69 -24.10 -16.70
CA GLU A 117 10.69 -23.27 -16.03
C GLU A 117 10.29 -22.03 -16.85
N PHE A 118 11.25 -21.43 -17.56
CA PHE A 118 11.05 -20.17 -18.30
C PHE A 118 11.08 -20.34 -19.82
N GLY A 119 11.35 -21.54 -20.35
CA GLY A 119 11.40 -21.80 -21.79
C GLY A 119 12.51 -21.05 -22.52
N THR A 120 13.63 -20.75 -21.85
CA THR A 120 14.67 -19.84 -22.35
C THR A 120 15.82 -20.56 -23.07
N SER A 121 16.57 -19.78 -23.87
CA SER A 121 17.83 -20.23 -24.47
C SER A 121 18.90 -20.44 -23.40
N LEU A 122 19.96 -21.20 -23.72
CA LEU A 122 21.06 -21.44 -22.79
C LEU A 122 21.72 -20.14 -22.32
N ARG A 123 21.98 -19.20 -23.24
CA ARG A 123 22.58 -17.90 -22.93
C ARG A 123 21.72 -17.11 -21.95
N LEU A 124 20.43 -16.98 -22.25
CA LEU A 124 19.50 -16.27 -21.38
C LEU A 124 19.35 -16.95 -20.01
N ALA A 125 19.41 -18.28 -19.94
CA ALA A 125 19.37 -19.00 -18.67
C ALA A 125 20.62 -18.76 -17.81
N VAL A 126 21.80 -18.60 -18.42
CA VAL A 126 23.03 -18.21 -17.71
C VAL A 126 22.92 -16.78 -17.17
N ASP A 127 22.40 -15.85 -17.98
CA ASP A 127 22.19 -14.46 -17.56
C ASP A 127 21.22 -14.39 -16.36
N LEU A 128 20.10 -15.11 -16.45
CA LEU A 128 19.11 -15.23 -15.38
C LEU A 128 19.68 -15.88 -14.12
N LEU A 129 20.50 -16.92 -14.27
CA LEU A 129 21.21 -17.55 -13.15
C LEU A 129 22.09 -16.51 -12.44
N ASN A 130 22.87 -15.73 -13.19
CA ASN A 130 23.78 -14.74 -12.64
C ASN A 130 23.05 -13.61 -11.90
N GLU A 131 21.96 -13.11 -12.48
CA GLU A 131 21.12 -12.10 -11.84
C GLU A 131 20.52 -12.64 -10.53
N ARG A 132 19.92 -13.84 -10.58
CA ARG A 132 19.30 -14.45 -9.40
C ARG A 132 20.32 -14.75 -8.31
N TYR A 133 21.49 -15.28 -8.68
CA TYR A 133 22.61 -15.49 -7.77
C TYR A 133 23.04 -14.20 -7.07
N THR A 134 23.23 -13.12 -7.83
CA THR A 134 23.61 -11.81 -7.27
C THR A 134 22.55 -11.30 -6.28
N ARG A 135 21.27 -11.46 -6.62
CA ARG A 135 20.14 -11.08 -5.75
C ARG A 135 20.11 -11.90 -4.46
N LEU A 136 20.27 -13.22 -4.56
CA LEU A 136 20.30 -14.14 -3.42
C LEU A 136 21.48 -13.84 -2.50
N ARG A 137 22.66 -13.60 -3.05
CA ARG A 137 23.87 -13.34 -2.26
C ARG A 137 23.81 -12.01 -1.50
N ARG A 138 23.10 -11.00 -2.03
CA ARG A 138 22.80 -9.76 -1.30
C ARG A 138 21.80 -9.95 -0.18
N ARG A 139 20.74 -10.74 -0.41
CA ARG A 139 19.64 -10.93 0.56
C ARG A 139 19.95 -11.97 1.64
N ARG A 140 20.76 -12.99 1.32
CA ARG A 140 21.04 -14.16 2.16
C ARG A 140 22.52 -14.59 2.04
N PRO A 141 23.49 -13.73 2.40
CA PRO A 141 24.91 -14.05 2.23
C PRO A 141 25.33 -15.31 3.01
N ASP A 142 24.76 -15.52 4.20
CA ASP A 142 25.04 -16.63 5.11
C ASP A 142 24.66 -18.01 4.58
N ARG A 143 23.86 -18.07 3.51
CA ARG A 143 23.48 -19.34 2.86
C ARG A 143 24.50 -19.85 1.85
N PHE A 144 25.53 -19.06 1.54
CA PHE A 144 26.60 -19.45 0.61
C PHE A 144 27.83 -19.88 1.38
N SER A 145 28.34 -21.08 1.10
CA SER A 145 29.54 -21.64 1.72
C SER A 145 30.86 -21.14 1.09
N GLU A 146 30.81 -20.63 -0.13
CA GLU A 146 31.98 -20.27 -0.93
C GLU A 146 31.95 -18.79 -1.33
N SER A 147 33.10 -18.22 -1.70
CA SER A 147 33.18 -16.86 -2.26
C SER A 147 32.52 -16.77 -3.64
N ALA A 148 32.26 -15.56 -4.15
CA ALA A 148 31.70 -15.42 -5.49
C ALA A 148 32.67 -15.85 -6.58
N ASP A 149 33.96 -15.60 -6.40
CA ASP A 149 34.99 -16.00 -7.36
C ASP A 149 35.11 -17.53 -7.42
N THR A 150 35.07 -18.21 -6.28
CA THR A 150 35.06 -19.68 -6.21
C THR A 150 33.79 -20.27 -6.82
N TYR A 151 32.63 -19.63 -6.59
CA TYR A 151 31.36 -20.06 -7.16
C TYR A 151 31.36 -20.02 -8.70
N TRP A 152 32.04 -19.04 -9.31
CA TRP A 152 32.09 -18.87 -10.77
C TRP A 152 33.32 -19.51 -11.42
N ASP A 153 34.21 -20.11 -10.63
CA ASP A 153 35.39 -20.78 -11.15
C ASP A 153 35.01 -21.92 -12.12
N GLY A 154 35.75 -22.00 -13.22
CA GLY A 154 35.49 -22.90 -14.36
C GLY A 154 34.25 -22.60 -15.20
N PHE A 155 33.43 -21.59 -14.85
CA PHE A 155 32.20 -21.27 -15.56
C PHE A 155 32.39 -20.22 -16.68
N HIS A 156 33.36 -19.34 -16.51
CA HIS A 156 33.72 -18.29 -17.48
C HIS A 156 34.85 -18.69 -18.44
N SER A 157 35.24 -19.97 -18.43
CA SER A 157 36.34 -20.50 -19.25
C SER A 157 35.90 -21.05 -20.62
N PHE A 158 34.66 -20.76 -21.04
CA PHE A 158 34.07 -21.20 -22.32
C PHE A 158 33.81 -20.02 -23.27
#